data_AF-A0A1G9XRI8-F1
#
_entry.id   AF-A0A1G9XRI8-F1
#
_cell.length_a   1.000
_cell.length_b   1.000
_cell.length_c   1.000
_cell.angle_alpha   90.00
_cell.angle_beta   90.00
_cell.angle_gamma   90.00
#
_symmetry.space_group_name_H-M   'P 1'
#
loop_
_entity.id
_entity.type
_entity.pdbx_description
1 polymer ?
#
loop_
_entity_poly.entity_id
_entity_poly.type
_entity_poly.pdbx_seq_one_letter_code
_entity_poly.pdbx_strand_id
1 'polypeptide(L)'
;MKKLKLLSNLLWLIGITIIAMVILGEYYFISFLPTSIDPYAHNSSAQIQLASNYTIAFNFTGYAFFIISVVLKIYIMKHKENNNFKTYSLRITENKPNYLLILCKILCKIVIIIFSLICLLISSLITLFSFINFDDVPL
;
A
#
# COMPACT_ATOMS: atom_id res chain seq x y z
N MET A 1 -9.54 -12.35 -17.44
CA MET A 1 -8.23 -11.91 -16.86
C MET A 1 -8.01 -10.40 -16.83
N LYS A 2 -8.27 -9.62 -17.90
CA LYS A 2 -8.03 -8.15 -17.90
C LYS A 2 -8.76 -7.41 -16.76
N LYS A 3 -10.04 -7.73 -16.51
CA LYS A 3 -10.84 -7.15 -15.41
C LYS A 3 -10.25 -7.45 -14.02
N LEU A 4 -9.83 -8.70 -13.78
CA LEU A 4 -9.22 -9.12 -12.51
C LEU A 4 -7.88 -8.43 -12.25
N LYS A 5 -7.07 -8.26 -13.30
CA LYS A 5 -5.80 -7.51 -13.23
C LYS A 5 -6.02 -6.04 -12.91
N LEU A 6 -7.04 -5.41 -13.52
CA LEU A 6 -7.42 -4.04 -13.22
C LEU A 6 -7.85 -3.91 -11.75
N LEU A 7 -8.73 -4.82 -11.29
CA LEU A 7 -9.20 -4.85 -9.90
C LEU A 7 -8.04 -4.98 -8.91
N SER A 8 -7.11 -5.92 -9.14
CA SER A 8 -5.93 -6.08 -8.30
C SER A 8 -5.08 -4.80 -8.21
N ASN A 9 -4.85 -4.13 -9.33
CA ASN A 9 -4.09 -2.88 -9.34
C ASN A 9 -4.84 -1.74 -8.65
N LEU A 10 -6.17 -1.71 -8.75
CA LEU A 10 -6.99 -0.70 -8.10
C LEU A 10 -7.02 -0.91 -6.58
N LEU A 11 -7.15 -2.15 -6.10
CA LEU A 11 -7.04 -2.49 -4.69
C LEU A 11 -5.67 -2.13 -4.12
N TRP A 12 -4.60 -2.43 -4.87
CA TRP A 12 -3.24 -2.03 -4.51
C TRP A 12 -3.11 -0.51 -4.36
N LEU A 13 -3.64 0.24 -5.33
CA LEU A 13 -3.58 1.70 -5.34
C LEU A 13 -4.36 2.28 -4.15
N ILE A 14 -5.58 1.81 -3.91
CA ILE A 14 -6.40 2.24 -2.76
C ILE A 14 -5.66 1.96 -1.45
N GLY A 15 -5.12 0.75 -1.28
CA GLY A 15 -4.39 0.38 -0.06
C GLY A 15 -3.19 1.28 0.21
N ILE A 16 -2.37 1.54 -0.82
CA ILE A 16 -1.22 2.45 -0.70
C ILE A 16 -1.67 3.90 -0.46
N THR A 17 -2.74 4.37 -1.09
CA THR A 17 -3.26 5.73 -0.86
C THR A 17 -3.73 5.90 0.59
N ILE A 18 -4.45 4.94 1.16
CA ILE A 18 -4.87 4.99 2.56
C ILE A 18 -3.65 5.05 3.49
N ILE A 19 -2.66 4.17 3.26
CA ILE A 19 -1.42 4.14 4.06
C ILE A 19 -0.67 5.48 3.94
N ALA A 20 -0.52 6.00 2.73
CA ALA A 20 0.15 7.27 2.49
C ALA A 20 -0.58 8.42 3.19
N MET A 21 -1.92 8.42 3.19
CA MET A 21 -2.71 9.39 3.93
C MET A 21 -2.46 9.31 5.44
N VAL A 22 -2.41 8.12 6.04
CA VAL A 22 -2.09 7.99 7.48
C VAL A 22 -0.69 8.55 7.78
N ILE A 23 0.31 8.21 6.96
CA ILE A 23 1.67 8.75 7.10
C ILE A 23 1.64 10.28 7.04
N LEU A 24 1.00 10.86 6.02
CA LEU A 24 0.91 12.31 5.87
C LEU A 24 0.16 12.97 7.03
N GLY A 25 -0.85 12.30 7.60
CA GLY A 25 -1.58 12.78 8.77
C GLY A 25 -0.71 12.81 10.03
N GLU A 26 -0.01 11.73 10.32
CA GLU A 26 0.90 11.62 11.47
C GLU A 26 2.02 12.68 11.46
N TYR A 27 2.48 13.06 10.26
CA TYR A 27 3.50 14.12 10.09
C TYR A 27 2.90 15.53 9.90
N TYR A 28 1.61 15.74 10.13
CA TYR A 28 0.90 17.04 9.98
C TYR A 28 0.96 17.66 8.57
N PHE A 29 1.27 16.88 7.54
CA PHE A 29 1.16 17.37 6.16
C PHE A 29 -0.30 17.54 5.74
N ILE A 30 -1.21 16.77 6.35
CA ILE A 30 -2.66 16.88 6.20
C ILE A 30 -3.34 16.77 7.57
N SER A 31 -4.53 17.36 7.72
CA SER A 31 -5.24 17.43 9.01
C SER A 31 -6.71 16.96 8.95
N PHE A 32 -7.13 16.36 7.83
CA PHE A 32 -8.52 15.89 7.67
C PHE A 32 -8.76 14.49 8.27
N LEU A 33 -7.69 13.73 8.55
CA LEU A 33 -7.80 12.44 9.24
C LEU A 33 -7.67 12.67 10.75
N PRO A 34 -8.50 12.01 11.57
CA PRO A 34 -8.40 12.06 13.02
C PRO A 34 -7.25 11.17 13.53
N THR A 35 -6.08 11.26 12.89
CA THR A 35 -4.85 10.50 13.21
C THR A 35 -3.76 11.42 13.76
N SER A 36 -3.87 12.73 13.55
CA SER A 36 -2.89 13.72 13.99
C SER A 36 -3.26 14.32 15.36
N ILE A 37 -2.30 14.45 16.27
CA ILE A 37 -2.41 15.02 17.63
C ILE A 37 -1.40 16.18 17.80
N ASP A 38 -1.83 17.44 17.70
CA ASP A 38 -0.92 18.60 17.78
C ASP A 38 0.03 18.50 19.00
N PRO A 39 1.35 18.31 18.80
CA PRO A 39 2.28 18.08 19.89
C PRO A 39 2.50 19.33 20.76
N TYR A 40 2.08 20.51 20.30
CA TYR A 40 2.19 21.77 21.01
C TYR A 40 0.90 22.15 21.75
N ALA A 41 -0.18 21.38 21.56
CA ALA A 41 -1.45 21.56 22.28
C ALA A 41 -1.52 20.64 23.50
N HIS A 42 -2.30 21.04 24.50
CA HIS A 42 -2.67 20.14 25.59
C HIS A 42 -3.72 19.14 25.07
N ASN A 43 -3.31 17.89 24.86
CA ASN A 43 -4.19 16.83 24.41
C ASN A 43 -4.62 15.95 25.58
N SER A 44 -5.92 15.62 25.64
CA SER A 44 -6.40 14.67 26.64
C SER A 44 -5.97 13.24 26.30
N SER A 45 -5.88 12.38 27.31
CA SER A 45 -5.64 10.94 27.11
C SER A 45 -6.65 10.32 26.14
N ALA A 46 -7.91 10.72 26.23
CA ALA A 46 -8.98 10.27 25.34
C ALA A 46 -8.75 10.68 23.87
N GLN A 47 -8.21 11.88 23.62
CA GLN A 47 -7.88 12.33 22.25
C GLN A 47 -6.71 11.56 21.67
N ILE A 48 -5.66 11.32 22.48
CA ILE A 48 -4.49 10.54 22.06
C ILE A 48 -4.91 9.10 21.73
N GLN A 49 -5.73 8.49 22.58
CA GLN A 49 -6.22 7.14 22.38
C GLN A 49 -7.12 7.04 21.14
N LEU A 50 -8.00 8.03 20.92
CA LEU A 50 -8.87 8.06 19.74
C LEU A 50 -8.05 8.15 18.45
N ALA A 51 -7.03 9.01 18.42
CA ALA A 51 -6.16 9.14 17.26
C ALA A 51 -5.34 7.86 17.00
N SER A 52 -4.77 7.25 18.04
CA SER A 52 -4.09 5.95 17.94
C SER A 52 -5.01 4.87 17.35
N ASN A 53 -6.25 4.76 17.86
CA ASN A 53 -7.23 3.81 17.36
C ASN A 53 -7.55 4.02 15.87
N TYR A 54 -7.72 5.27 15.44
CA TYR A 54 -7.93 5.58 14.02
C TYR A 54 -6.71 5.27 13.17
N THR A 55 -5.50 5.62 13.62
CA THR A 55 -4.23 5.30 12.93
C THR A 55 -4.11 3.79 12.70
N ILE A 56 -4.38 3.00 13.74
CA ILE A 56 -4.40 1.53 13.66
C ILE A 56 -5.47 1.07 12.66
N ALA A 57 -6.71 1.53 12.79
CA ALA A 57 -7.82 1.10 11.95
C ALA A 57 -7.60 1.41 10.45
N PHE A 58 -7.10 2.60 10.12
CA PHE A 58 -6.82 2.99 8.74
C PHE A 58 -5.64 2.20 8.16
N ASN A 59 -4.55 2.02 8.92
CA ASN A 59 -3.41 1.20 8.46
C ASN A 59 -3.85 -0.25 8.22
N PHE A 60 -4.62 -0.86 9.13
CA PHE A 60 -5.16 -2.21 8.91
C PHE A 60 -6.04 -2.31 7.67
N THR A 61 -6.87 -1.30 7.42
CA THR A 61 -7.70 -1.24 6.20
C THR A 61 -6.82 -1.20 4.95
N GLY A 62 -5.78 -0.35 4.95
CA GLY A 62 -4.81 -0.28 3.87
C GLY A 62 -4.06 -1.60 3.64
N TYR A 63 -3.63 -2.26 4.71
CA TYR A 63 -2.99 -3.58 4.65
C TYR A 63 -3.92 -4.65 4.09
N ALA A 64 -5.18 -4.70 4.50
CA ALA A 64 -6.16 -5.65 3.98
C ALA A 64 -6.31 -5.50 2.46
N PHE A 65 -6.48 -4.27 1.96
CA PHE A 65 -6.53 -4.00 0.52
C PHE A 65 -5.24 -4.43 -0.20
N PHE A 66 -4.08 -4.15 0.38
CA PHE A 66 -2.79 -4.55 -0.18
C PHE A 66 -2.64 -6.06 -0.28
N ILE A 67 -2.96 -6.80 0.79
CA ILE A 67 -2.89 -8.26 0.87
C ILE A 67 -3.84 -8.90 -0.16
N ILE A 68 -5.10 -8.45 -0.22
CA ILE A 68 -6.07 -8.95 -1.21
C ILE A 68 -5.55 -8.70 -2.62
N SER A 69 -4.98 -7.53 -2.89
CA SER A 69 -4.33 -7.23 -4.16
C SER A 69 -3.24 -8.25 -4.50
N VAL A 70 -2.31 -8.53 -3.57
CA VAL A 70 -1.19 -9.44 -3.77
C VAL A 70 -1.67 -10.87 -4.03
N VAL A 71 -2.61 -11.36 -3.24
CA VAL A 71 -3.24 -12.68 -3.43
C VAL A 71 -3.86 -12.76 -4.83
N LEU A 72 -4.56 -11.72 -5.28
CA LEU A 72 -5.14 -11.68 -6.61
C LEU A 72 -4.08 -11.67 -7.71
N LYS A 73 -2.93 -11.00 -7.53
CA LYS A 73 -1.79 -11.03 -8.48
C LYS A 73 -1.20 -12.43 -8.58
N ILE A 74 -0.99 -13.11 -7.45
CA ILE A 74 -0.47 -14.49 -7.41
C ILE A 74 -1.44 -15.44 -8.12
N TYR A 75 -2.74 -15.32 -7.86
CA TYR A 75 -3.77 -16.11 -8.53
C TYR A 75 -3.74 -15.91 -10.06
N ILE A 76 -3.69 -14.66 -10.52
CA ILE A 76 -3.60 -14.33 -11.95
C ILE A 76 -2.33 -14.93 -12.57
N MET A 77 -1.20 -14.85 -11.87
CA MET A 77 0.08 -15.39 -12.34
C MET A 77 0.00 -16.91 -12.51
N LYS A 78 -0.45 -17.63 -11.48
CA LYS A 78 -0.60 -19.10 -11.50
C LYS A 78 -1.56 -19.57 -12.59
N HIS A 79 -2.69 -18.87 -12.76
CA HIS A 79 -3.66 -19.22 -13.80
C HIS A 79 -3.14 -18.91 -15.21
N LYS A 80 -2.33 -17.86 -15.36
CA LYS A 80 -1.71 -17.51 -16.64
C LYS A 80 -0.63 -18.53 -17.00
N GLU A 81 0.19 -18.97 -16.05
CA GLU A 81 1.22 -19.99 -16.25
C GLU A 81 0.61 -21.33 -16.68
N ASN A 82 -0.46 -21.77 -16.00
CA ASN A 82 -1.22 -22.97 -16.38
C ASN A 82 -1.84 -22.90 -17.79
N ASN A 83 -2.21 -21.70 -18.25
CA ASN A 83 -2.76 -21.51 -19.60
C ASN A 83 -1.67 -21.31 -20.67
N ASN A 84 -0.53 -20.70 -20.32
CA ASN A 84 0.58 -20.45 -21.25
C ASN A 84 1.34 -21.73 -21.63
N PHE A 85 1.28 -22.78 -20.80
CA PHE A 85 1.81 -24.11 -21.16
C PHE A 85 1.15 -24.68 -22.43
N LYS A 86 -0.05 -24.21 -22.80
CA LYS A 86 -0.75 -24.57 -24.05
C LYS A 86 -0.48 -23.63 -25.22
N THR A 87 0.37 -22.60 -25.06
CA THR A 87 0.52 -21.55 -26.08
C THR A 87 1.97 -21.05 -26.17
N TYR A 88 2.93 -21.96 -26.24
CA TYR A 88 4.27 -21.65 -26.76
C TYR A 88 4.22 -21.59 -28.29
N SER A 89 3.50 -20.61 -28.84
CA SER A 89 3.83 -20.09 -30.16
C SER A 89 4.53 -18.75 -29.94
N LEU A 90 5.86 -18.79 -30.09
CA LEU A 90 6.73 -17.63 -30.16
C LEU A 90 6.24 -16.70 -31.28
N ARG A 91 5.31 -15.80 -30.95
CA ARG A 91 4.95 -14.67 -31.81
C ARG A 91 6.06 -13.63 -31.68
N ILE A 92 7.15 -13.88 -32.39
CA ILE A 92 8.19 -12.89 -32.68
C ILE A 92 7.49 -11.80 -33.49
N THR A 93 7.21 -10.68 -32.83
CA THR A 93 6.57 -9.53 -33.47
C THR A 93 7.69 -8.68 -34.06
N GLU A 94 7.74 -8.58 -35.39
CA GLU A 94 8.75 -7.84 -36.18
C GLU A 94 8.61 -6.31 -36.08
N ASN A 95 8.43 -5.76 -34.88
CA ASN A 95 8.57 -4.32 -34.65
C ASN A 95 9.89 -4.09 -33.93
N LYS A 96 10.79 -3.27 -34.50
CA LYS A 96 11.99 -2.78 -33.81
C LYS A 96 11.58 -2.33 -32.41
N PRO A 97 11.95 -3.06 -31.34
CA PRO A 97 11.50 -2.71 -30.01
C PRO A 97 12.15 -1.38 -29.65
N ASN A 98 11.35 -0.39 -29.24
CA ASN A 98 11.88 0.83 -28.67
C ASN A 98 12.45 0.50 -27.27
N TYR A 99 13.72 0.06 -27.25
CA TYR A 99 14.40 -0.43 -26.05
C TYR A 99 14.36 0.57 -24.91
N LEU A 100 14.44 1.87 -25.20
CA LEU A 100 14.38 2.93 -24.20
C LEU A 100 13.03 2.97 -23.49
N LEU A 101 11.93 2.78 -24.24
CA LEU A 101 10.58 2.73 -23.68
C LEU A 101 10.33 1.46 -22.85
N ILE A 102 10.92 0.33 -23.26
CA ILE A 102 10.87 -0.92 -22.48
C ILE A 102 11.65 -0.77 -21.17
N LEU A 103 12.87 -0.23 -21.23
CA LEU A 103 13.70 0.04 -20.06
C LEU A 103 13.00 0.98 -19.07
N CYS A 104 12.45 2.09 -19.55
CA CYS A 104 11.69 3.04 -18.74
C CYS A 104 10.50 2.37 -18.04
N LYS A 105 9.73 1.53 -18.75
CA LYS A 105 8.63 0.76 -18.14
C LYS A 105 9.08 -0.19 -17.03
N ILE A 106 10.25 -0.80 -17.18
CA ILE A 106 10.81 -1.71 -16.16
C ILE A 106 11.25 -0.91 -14.94
N LEU A 107 12.00 0.18 -15.16
CA LEU A 107 12.45 1.09 -14.10
C LEU A 107 11.27 1.65 -13.29
N CYS A 108 10.23 2.18 -13.95
CA CYS A 108 9.05 2.71 -13.26
C CYS A 108 8.38 1.64 -12.38
N LYS A 109 8.30 0.38 -12.83
CA LYS A 109 7.74 -0.70 -12.00
C LYS A 109 8.57 -0.97 -10.75
N ILE A 110 9.90 -1.00 -10.90
CA ILE A 110 10.81 -1.22 -9.77
C ILE A 110 10.65 -0.09 -8.75
N VAL A 111 10.66 1.16 -9.22
CA VAL A 111 10.46 2.35 -8.37
C VAL A 111 9.13 2.27 -7.61
N ILE A 112 8.04 1.92 -8.29
CA ILE A 112 6.73 1.76 -7.67
C ILE A 112 6.73 0.68 -6.57
N ILE A 113 7.40 -0.45 -6.81
CA ILE A 113 7.51 -1.54 -5.83
C ILE A 113 8.29 -1.08 -4.60
N ILE A 114 9.45 -0.43 -4.82
CA ILE A 114 10.29 0.10 -3.73
C ILE A 114 9.51 1.13 -2.91
N PHE A 115 8.84 2.07 -3.57
CA PHE A 115 7.99 3.06 -2.92
C PHE A 115 6.94 2.42 -2.01
N SER A 116 6.23 1.40 -2.51
CA SER A 116 5.24 0.69 -1.68
C SER A 116 5.83 -0.05 -0.51
N LEU A 117 7.02 -0.66 -0.66
CA LEU A 117 7.71 -1.31 0.46
C LEU A 117 8.09 -0.29 1.53
N ILE A 118 8.56 0.89 1.14
CA ILE A 118 8.87 1.98 2.08
C ILE A 118 7.60 2.44 2.81
N CYS A 119 6.49 2.67 2.10
CA CYS A 119 5.21 3.03 2.73
C CYS A 119 4.76 1.98 3.74
N LEU A 120 4.85 0.70 3.40
CA LEU A 120 4.49 -0.40 4.31
C LEU A 120 5.39 -0.44 5.55
N LEU A 121 6.69 -0.23 5.39
CA LEU A 121 7.64 -0.22 6.50
C LEU A 121 7.33 0.93 7.48
N ILE A 122 7.18 2.15 6.96
CA ILE A 122 6.90 3.33 7.79
C ILE A 122 5.55 3.17 8.49
N SER A 123 4.51 2.74 7.76
CA SER A 123 3.18 2.49 8.31
C SER A 123 3.20 1.41 9.39
N SER A 124 3.99 0.35 9.21
CA SER A 124 4.15 -0.70 10.21
C SER A 124 4.81 -0.20 11.49
N LEU A 125 5.80 0.69 11.37
CA LEU A 125 6.45 1.33 12.53
C LEU A 125 5.45 2.23 13.28
N ILE A 126 4.71 3.07 12.56
CA ILE A 126 3.66 3.94 13.14
C ILE A 126 2.63 3.09 13.90
N THR A 127 2.14 2.01 13.28
CA THR A 127 1.19 1.09 13.92
C THR A 127 1.80 0.44 15.16
N LEU A 128 3.06 0.01 15.12
CA LEU A 128 3.74 -0.56 16.29
C LEU A 128 3.82 0.44 17.45
N PHE A 129 4.23 1.68 17.19
CA PHE A 129 4.26 2.74 18.21
C PHE A 129 2.87 3.06 18.75
N SER A 130 1.85 3.03 17.89
CA SER A 130 0.45 3.24 18.30
C SER A 130 -0.04 2.15 19.28
N PHE A 131 0.42 0.90 19.11
CA PHE A 131 0.15 -0.19 20.04
C PHE A 131 0.89 -0.03 21.36
N ILE A 132 2.19 0.31 21.35
CA ILE A 132 2.98 0.47 22.59
C ILE A 132 2.40 1.61 23.45
N ASN A 133 2.08 2.75 22.84
CA ASN A 133 1.48 3.88 23.54
C ASN A 133 0.07 3.61 24.08
N PHE A 134 -0.59 2.54 23.64
CA PHE A 134 -1.93 2.17 24.14
C PHE A 134 -1.88 1.61 25.57
N ASP A 135 -0.78 0.93 25.95
CA ASP A 135 -0.66 0.25 27.24
C ASP A 135 -0.06 1.16 28.34
N ASP A 136 0.64 2.23 27.98
CA ASP A 136 1.38 3.10 28.92
C ASP A 136 0.61 4.35 29.39
N VAL A 137 -0.68 4.50 29.07
CA VAL A 137 -1.51 5.61 29.60
C VAL A 137 -2.22 5.14 30.87
N PRO A 138 -1.78 5.53 32.09
CA PRO A 138 -2.48 5.18 33.31
C PRO A 138 -3.88 5.83 33.31
N LEU A 139 -4.89 4.99 33.54
CA LEU A 139 -6.28 5.36 33.80
C LEU A 139 -6.42 6.28 35.02
#